data_AF-A0A3N5R1F2-F1
#
_entry.id   AF-A0A3N5R1F2-F1
#
_cell.length_a   1.000
_cell.length_b   1.000
_cell.length_c   1.000
_cell.angle_alpha   90.00
_cell.angle_beta   90.00
_cell.angle_gamma   90.00
#
_symmetry.space_group_name_H-M   'P 1'
#
loop_
_entity.id
_entity.type
_entity.pdbx_description
1 polymer ?
#
loop_
_entity_poly.entity_id
_entity_poly.type
_entity_poly.pdbx_seq_one_letter_code
_entity_poly.pdbx_strand_id
1 'polypeptide(L)'
;MRTIEAIGLGIPEFLLPKTGLDLKKWAVIACDQYTSEPEYWQRAAGFVGDAPSTLNMIYPEIYLHEKNREQRIQIIRTSMAQYLRQGLFEEHEGLVYVERTTN
;
A
#
# COMPACT_ATOMS: atom_id res chain seq x y z
N MET A 1 10.50 6.48 -15.29
CA MET A 1 9.51 7.52 -15.68
C MET A 1 9.91 8.16 -17.01
N ARG A 2 9.15 7.91 -18.07
CA ARG A 2 9.36 8.50 -19.39
C ARG A 2 8.59 9.81 -19.50
N THR A 3 9.20 10.85 -20.07
CA THR A 3 8.57 12.16 -20.26
C THR A 3 8.24 12.43 -21.73
N ILE A 4 7.10 13.08 -21.97
CA ILE A 4 6.66 13.57 -23.28
C ILE A 4 6.52 15.10 -23.14
N GLU A 5 7.63 15.80 -23.34
CA GLU A 5 7.75 17.23 -23.05
C GLU A 5 6.79 18.09 -23.87
N ALA A 6 6.52 17.71 -25.12
CA ALA A 6 5.63 18.45 -26.03
C ALA A 6 4.21 18.67 -25.45
N ILE A 7 3.77 17.82 -24.53
CA ILE A 7 2.47 17.90 -23.86
C ILE A 7 2.59 18.00 -22.33
N GLY A 8 3.80 18.17 -21.80
CA GLY A 8 4.03 18.24 -20.35
C GLY A 8 3.60 16.98 -19.57
N LEU A 9 3.70 15.79 -20.19
CA LEU A 9 3.24 14.53 -19.59
C LEU A 9 4.41 13.67 -19.12
N GLY A 10 4.35 13.16 -17.88
CA GLY A 10 5.22 12.10 -17.38
C GLY A 10 4.45 10.78 -17.29
N ILE A 11 4.93 9.73 -17.96
CA ILE A 11 4.38 8.37 -17.84
C ILE A 11 4.98 7.73 -16.59
N PRO A 12 4.17 7.44 -15.56
CA PRO A 12 4.65 6.87 -14.32
C PRO A 12 5.03 5.40 -14.48
N GLU A 13 5.80 4.95 -13.51
CA GLU A 13 6.05 3.54 -13.26
C GLU A 13 5.37 3.19 -11.94
N PHE A 14 4.64 2.09 -11.91
CA PHE A 14 3.92 1.64 -10.73
C PHE A 14 4.19 0.16 -10.47
N LEU A 15 4.12 -0.20 -9.19
CA LEU A 15 4.41 -1.52 -8.68
C LEU A 15 3.10 -2.24 -8.36
N LEU A 16 2.83 -3.37 -9.02
CA LEU A 16 1.73 -4.26 -8.68
C LEU A 16 2.26 -5.48 -7.92
N PRO A 17 1.47 -6.11 -7.02
CA PRO A 17 1.89 -7.37 -6.40
C PRO A 17 2.11 -8.44 -7.48
N LYS A 18 3.21 -9.19 -7.38
CA LYS A 18 3.45 -10.33 -8.26
C LYS A 18 2.34 -11.38 -8.15
N THR A 19 2.10 -12.05 -9.26
CA THR A 19 1.25 -13.25 -9.30
C THR A 19 1.74 -14.28 -8.28
N GLY A 20 0.81 -14.84 -7.49
CA GLY A 20 1.10 -15.81 -6.43
C GLY A 20 1.03 -15.25 -5.01
N LEU A 21 0.93 -13.92 -4.84
CA LEU A 21 0.56 -13.31 -3.56
C LEU A 21 -0.94 -13.49 -3.28
N ASP A 22 -1.29 -13.73 -2.03
CA ASP A 22 -2.69 -13.72 -1.59
C ASP A 22 -3.22 -12.28 -1.58
N LEU A 23 -3.95 -11.91 -2.63
CA LEU A 23 -4.48 -10.56 -2.79
C LEU A 23 -5.44 -10.16 -1.65
N LYS A 24 -6.08 -11.13 -0.97
CA LYS A 24 -6.96 -10.83 0.17
C LYS A 24 -6.17 -10.30 1.36
N LYS A 25 -4.96 -10.82 1.58
CA LYS A 25 -4.04 -10.34 2.63
C LYS A 25 -3.19 -9.16 2.16
N TRP A 26 -2.95 -9.06 0.86
CA TRP A 26 -2.19 -7.96 0.29
C TRP A 26 -2.90 -6.62 0.45
N ALA A 27 -4.17 -6.55 0.01
CA ALA A 27 -4.93 -5.31 -0.02
C ALA A 27 -5.47 -4.93 1.36
N VAL A 28 -5.45 -3.63 1.67
CA VAL A 28 -6.00 -3.06 2.90
C VAL A 28 -6.91 -1.90 2.57
N ILE A 29 -8.08 -1.87 3.21
CA ILE A 29 -8.98 -0.73 3.14
C ILE A 29 -8.51 0.29 4.17
N ALA A 30 -7.91 1.39 3.70
CA ALA A 30 -7.44 2.48 4.54
C ALA A 30 -8.25 3.76 4.30
N CYS A 31 -9.58 3.62 4.19
CA CYS A 31 -10.51 4.72 3.95
C CYS A 31 -11.00 5.35 5.26
N ASP A 32 -11.36 6.64 5.23
CA ASP A 32 -11.80 7.46 6.38
C ASP A 32 -12.90 6.81 7.23
N GLN A 33 -13.69 5.91 6.67
CA GLN A 33 -14.72 5.18 7.41
C GLN A 33 -14.15 4.23 8.48
N TYR A 34 -12.89 3.78 8.35
CA TYR A 34 -12.26 2.83 9.27
C TYR A 34 -10.96 3.36 9.90
N THR A 35 -10.46 4.52 9.49
CA THR A 35 -9.17 5.05 9.96
C THR A 35 -9.13 5.33 11.46
N SER A 36 -10.28 5.50 12.11
CA SER A 36 -10.40 5.68 13.57
C SER A 36 -11.02 4.49 14.32
N GLU A 37 -11.22 3.32 13.68
CA GLU A 37 -11.79 2.13 14.32
C GLU A 37 -10.71 1.13 14.80
N PRO A 38 -10.35 1.06 16.10
CA PRO A 38 -9.27 0.18 16.57
C PRO A 38 -9.52 -1.31 16.28
N GLU A 39 -10.77 -1.75 16.40
CA GLU A 39 -11.15 -3.15 16.18
C GLU A 39 -10.93 -3.58 14.73
N TYR A 40 -11.20 -2.68 13.76
CA TYR A 40 -10.90 -2.95 12.36
C TYR A 40 -9.41 -3.23 12.17
N TRP A 41 -8.54 -2.37 12.70
CA TRP A 41 -7.10 -2.51 12.56
C TRP A 41 -6.55 -3.76 13.27
N GLN A 42 -7.11 -4.13 14.44
CA GLN A 42 -6.76 -5.38 15.12
C GLN A 42 -7.18 -6.61 14.30
N ARG A 43 -8.40 -6.61 13.74
CA ARG A 43 -8.87 -7.71 12.87
C ARG A 43 -8.04 -7.80 11.60
N ALA A 44 -7.73 -6.67 10.97
CA ALA A 44 -6.89 -6.62 9.77
C ALA A 44 -5.49 -7.17 10.06
N ALA A 45 -4.85 -6.75 11.15
CA ALA A 45 -3.55 -7.28 11.57
C ALA A 45 -3.60 -8.79 11.85
N GLY A 46 -4.62 -9.26 12.56
CA GLY A 46 -4.81 -10.70 12.83
C GLY A 46 -5.07 -11.53 11.57
N PHE A 47 -5.82 -10.98 10.60
CA PHE A 47 -6.10 -11.64 9.32
C PHE A 47 -4.88 -11.73 8.41
N VAL A 48 -4.09 -10.65 8.32
CA VAL A 48 -2.84 -10.60 7.56
C VAL A 48 -1.80 -11.55 8.17
N GLY A 49 -1.61 -11.50 9.49
CA GLY A 49 -0.56 -12.26 10.18
C GLY A 49 0.83 -11.92 9.63
N ASP A 50 1.65 -12.92 9.36
CA ASP A 50 3.01 -12.74 8.84
C ASP A 50 3.08 -12.65 7.30
N ALA A 51 1.93 -12.63 6.61
CA ALA A 51 1.89 -12.54 5.15
C ALA A 51 2.31 -11.14 4.66
N PRO A 52 2.91 -11.02 3.46
CA PRO A 52 3.13 -9.72 2.84
C PRO A 52 1.82 -8.96 2.65
N SER A 53 1.80 -7.68 3.03
CA SER A 53 0.60 -6.84 2.98
C SER A 53 0.92 -5.36 2.90
N THR A 54 0.09 -4.59 2.20
CA THR A 54 0.17 -3.13 2.23
C THR A 54 -0.13 -2.56 3.62
N LEU A 55 -0.73 -3.34 4.53
CA LEU A 55 -0.91 -2.98 5.95
C LEU A 55 0.40 -2.53 6.59
N ASN A 56 1.49 -3.24 6.27
CA ASN A 56 2.81 -3.01 6.84
C ASN A 56 3.53 -1.81 6.18
N MET A 57 2.92 -1.19 5.17
CA MET A 57 3.49 -0.08 4.40
C MET A 57 2.72 1.24 4.58
N ILE A 58 1.65 1.26 5.38
CA ILE A 58 0.83 2.45 5.59
C ILE A 58 0.97 2.96 7.03
N TYR A 59 0.68 4.25 7.22
CA TYR A 59 0.57 4.85 8.55
C TYR A 59 -0.85 5.36 8.79
N PRO A 60 -1.76 4.52 9.30
CA PRO A 60 -3.15 4.89 9.56
C PRO A 60 -3.31 5.97 10.63
N GLU A 61 -4.37 6.77 10.50
CA GLU A 61 -4.67 7.90 11.40
C GLU A 61 -4.80 7.50 12.87
N ILE A 62 -5.40 6.33 13.16
CA ILE A 62 -5.54 5.76 14.52
C ILE A 62 -4.22 5.76 15.31
N TYR A 63 -3.08 5.70 14.60
CA TYR A 63 -1.76 5.60 15.21
C TYR A 63 -1.02 6.94 15.28
N LEU A 64 -1.55 8.04 14.74
CA LEU A 64 -0.84 9.34 14.68
C LEU A 64 -0.49 9.90 16.06
N HIS A 65 -1.30 9.58 17.07
CA HIS A 65 -1.14 10.08 18.45
C HIS A 65 -0.44 9.09 19.38
N GLU A 66 0.11 7.98 18.85
CA GLU A 66 0.84 7.03 19.66
C GLU A 66 2.20 7.60 20.10
N LYS A 67 2.66 7.19 21.29
CA LYS A 67 3.93 7.69 21.85
C LYS A 67 5.17 7.27 21.05
N ASN A 68 5.09 6.16 20.31
CA ASN A 68 6.23 5.51 19.64
C ASN A 68 6.18 5.63 18.10
N ARG A 69 5.71 6.77 17.58
CA ARG A 69 5.59 7.03 16.14
C ARG A 69 6.87 6.69 15.36
N GLU A 70 8.03 7.05 15.88
CA GLU A 70 9.32 6.85 15.21
C GLU A 70 9.60 5.36 14.97
N GLN A 71 9.22 4.50 15.92
CA GLN A 71 9.35 3.06 15.78
C GLN A 71 8.46 2.51 14.67
N ARG A 72 7.20 2.98 14.57
CA ARG A 72 6.29 2.57 13.50
C ARG A 72 6.79 3.00 12.13
N ILE A 73 7.23 4.26 12.00
CA ILE A 73 7.81 4.76 10.74
C ILE A 73 9.01 3.90 10.33
N GLN A 74 9.85 3.49 11.29
CA GLN A 74 10.98 2.62 11.01
C GLN A 74 10.54 1.23 10.53
N ILE A 75 9.52 0.64 11.13
CA ILE A 75 8.94 -0.65 10.70
C ILE A 75 8.38 -0.54 9.28
N ILE A 76 7.64 0.52 8.98
CA ILE A 76 7.07 0.77 7.65
C ILE A 76 8.18 0.83 6.58
N ARG A 77 9.20 1.67 6.81
CA ARG A 77 10.34 1.80 5.89
C ARG A 77 11.09 0.48 5.70
N THR A 78 11.27 -0.27 6.79
CA THR A 78 11.95 -1.58 6.75
C THR A 78 11.13 -2.57 5.93
N SER A 79 9.81 -2.59 6.09
CA SER A 79 8.89 -3.46 5.34
C SER A 79 8.90 -3.13 3.86
N MET A 80 8.82 -1.85 3.49
CA MET A 80 8.93 -1.39 2.10
C MET A 80 10.25 -1.85 1.46
N ALA A 81 11.38 -1.61 2.14
CA ALA A 81 12.69 -2.02 1.64
C ALA A 81 12.83 -3.55 1.52
N GLN A 82 12.25 -4.30 2.46
CA GLN A 82 12.21 -5.75 2.41
C GLN A 82 11.41 -6.26 1.20
N TYR A 83 10.22 -5.71 0.95
CA TYR A 83 9.37 -6.16 -0.16
C TYR A 83 10.01 -5.89 -1.53
N LEU A 84 10.73 -4.77 -1.67
CA LEU A 84 11.55 -4.49 -2.85
C LEU A 84 12.66 -5.54 -3.01
N ARG A 85 13.43 -5.83 -1.95
CA ARG A 85 14.52 -6.83 -2.00
C ARG A 85 14.01 -8.25 -2.27
N GLN A 86 12.83 -8.58 -1.76
CA GLN A 86 12.19 -9.88 -1.99
C GLN A 86 11.61 -10.00 -3.41
N GLY A 87 11.56 -8.91 -4.17
CA GLY A 87 11.01 -8.89 -5.52
C GLY A 87 9.52 -9.25 -5.51
N LEU A 88 8.76 -8.73 -4.55
CA LEU A 88 7.30 -8.98 -4.43
C LEU A 88 6.46 -8.21 -5.44
N PHE A 89 7.09 -7.32 -6.21
CA PHE A 89 6.40 -6.44 -7.15
C PHE A 89 6.73 -6.78 -8.60
N GLU A 90 5.75 -6.55 -9.47
CA GLU A 90 5.88 -6.44 -10.91
C GLU A 90 5.83 -4.96 -11.28
N GLU A 91 6.83 -4.51 -12.05
CA GLU A 91 6.94 -3.13 -12.51
C GLU A 91 6.16 -2.94 -13.81
N HIS A 92 5.34 -1.89 -13.85
CA HIS A 92 4.58 -1.51 -15.04
C HIS A 92 4.80 -0.03 -15.34
N GLU A 93 5.16 0.29 -16.59
CA GLU A 93 5.14 1.66 -17.10
C GLU A 93 3.83 1.89 -17.86
N GLY A 94 3.06 2.91 -17.48
CA GLY A 94 1.83 3.22 -18.19
C GLY A 94 0.88 4.12 -17.41
N LEU A 95 -0.38 4.16 -17.87
CA LEU A 95 -1.46 4.92 -17.25
C LEU A 95 -2.55 3.94 -16.81
N VAL A 96 -3.16 4.19 -15.66
CA VAL A 96 -4.31 3.40 -15.18
C VAL A 96 -5.60 4.07 -15.65
N TYR A 97 -6.35 3.38 -16.51
CA TYR A 97 -7.68 3.82 -16.90
C TYR A 97 -8.69 3.41 -15.83
N VAL A 98 -9.45 4.39 -15.33
CA VAL A 98 -10.51 4.17 -14.35
C VAL A 98 -11.82 4.64 -14.96
N GLU A 99 -12.72 3.69 -15.22
CA GLU A 99 -14.09 3.98 -15.63
C GLU A 99 -15.02 3.85 -14.43
N ARG A 100 -15.83 4.89 -14.20
CA ARG A 100 -16.86 4.87 -13.17
C ARG A 100 -18.23 4.90 -13.85
N THR A 101 -19.02 3.88 -13.58
CA THR A 101 -20.44 3.83 -13.95
C THR A 101 -21.30 4.11 -12.72
N THR A 102 -22.47 4.69 -12.94
CA THR A 102 -23.54 4.78 -11.94
C THR A 102 -24.63 3.82 -12.37
N ASN A 103 -25.13 3.02 -11.43
CA ASN A 103 -26.34 2.23 -11.64
C ASN A 103 -27.58 3.13 -11.73
#